data_AF-A0A2Z7B1N2-F1
#
_entry.id   AF-A0A2Z7B1N2-F1
#
_cell.length_a   1.000
_cell.length_b   1.000
_cell.length_c   1.000
_cell.angle_alpha   90.00
_cell.angle_beta   90.00
_cell.angle_gamma   90.00
#
_symmetry.space_group_name_H-M   'P 1'
#
loop_
_entity.id
_entity.type
_entity.pdbx_description
1 polymer ?
#
loop_
_entity_poly.entity_id
_entity_poly.type
_entity_poly.pdbx_seq_one_letter_code
_entity_poly.pdbx_strand_id
1 'polypeptide(L)'
;MALPKPKLLLQTLPLLVLLMLLANKVHSQDTTSFQVDSFESSPSDLIYQGDANVPSGSSYLRLVRTDSSGTPQTASVGRVLYSSPVNFWETSRQATFETTIRFRITPPSSGDAADGLAFFIAPVSTTILNGSNGANLGIFGPSGNASSVFAVEYDIYVNGAWDPSYPHVGIDINSRTSLNTTRFEEPHGEIVTARINYVSNTRTITVTTNYGSSKTSTLTYVRDLKTVLPQQVRVGISASTGAEVATFDVISWYFTSTLVWDSVNNNNGEKGEAYIQQYV
;
A
#
# COMPACT_ATOMS: atom_id res chain seq x y z
N MET A 1 25.65 -66.07 -24.35
CA MET A 1 25.31 -65.49 -23.03
C MET A 1 24.76 -64.08 -23.31
N ALA A 2 23.44 -63.89 -23.25
CA ALA A 2 22.81 -62.62 -23.62
C ALA A 2 22.62 -61.73 -22.39
N LEU A 3 23.13 -60.48 -22.44
CA LEU A 3 22.96 -59.49 -21.36
C LEU A 3 21.47 -59.16 -21.17
N PRO A 4 20.99 -58.99 -19.92
CA PRO A 4 19.62 -58.54 -19.67
C PRO A 4 19.45 -57.10 -20.17
N LYS A 5 18.41 -56.86 -20.99
CA LYS A 5 18.06 -55.51 -21.46
C LYS A 5 17.63 -54.63 -20.27
N PRO A 6 18.07 -53.37 -20.19
CA PRO A 6 17.70 -52.46 -19.10
C PRO A 6 16.26 -51.97 -19.29
N LYS A 7 15.28 -52.73 -18.80
CA LYS A 7 13.87 -52.30 -18.83
C LYS A 7 13.47 -51.43 -17.62
N LEU A 8 14.32 -51.32 -16.60
CA LEU A 8 13.99 -50.59 -15.37
C LEU A 8 14.17 -49.06 -15.47
N LEU A 9 15.11 -48.56 -16.28
CA LEU A 9 15.42 -47.12 -16.34
C LEU A 9 14.35 -46.27 -17.03
N LEU A 10 13.55 -46.84 -17.93
CA LEU A 10 12.58 -46.08 -18.72
C LEU A 10 11.22 -45.89 -18.00
N GLN A 11 10.93 -46.72 -16.98
CA GLN A 11 9.67 -46.65 -16.22
C GLN A 11 9.73 -45.67 -15.03
N THR A 12 10.91 -45.30 -14.55
CA THR A 12 11.08 -44.39 -13.40
C THR A 12 11.11 -42.92 -13.80
N LEU A 13 11.42 -42.60 -15.07
CA LEU A 13 11.46 -41.24 -15.60
C LEU A 13 10.12 -40.46 -15.48
N PRO A 14 8.95 -41.02 -15.84
CA PRO A 14 7.68 -40.31 -15.66
C PRO A 14 7.32 -40.10 -14.19
N LEU A 15 7.70 -41.02 -13.29
CA LEU A 15 7.49 -40.88 -11.85
C LEU A 15 8.38 -39.78 -11.26
N LEU A 16 9.63 -39.66 -11.72
CA LEU A 16 10.55 -38.59 -11.32
C LEU A 16 10.08 -37.22 -11.82
N VAL A 17 9.59 -37.13 -13.06
CA VAL A 17 9.00 -35.90 -13.61
C VAL A 17 7.73 -35.51 -12.84
N LEU A 18 6.87 -36.48 -12.51
CA LEU A 18 5.69 -36.25 -11.67
C LEU A 18 6.09 -35.80 -10.25
N LEU A 19 7.12 -36.40 -9.64
CA LEU A 19 7.64 -35.99 -8.34
C LEU A 19 8.22 -34.56 -8.39
N MET A 20 8.93 -34.19 -9.46
CA MET A 20 9.45 -32.83 -9.64
C MET A 20 8.34 -31.81 -9.89
N LEU A 21 7.29 -32.16 -10.65
CA LEU A 21 6.09 -31.33 -10.83
C LEU A 21 5.32 -31.16 -9.52
N LEU A 22 5.24 -32.19 -8.69
CA LEU A 22 4.63 -32.14 -7.36
C LEU A 22 5.50 -31.35 -6.37
N ALA A 23 6.83 -31.49 -6.42
CA ALA A 23 7.76 -30.72 -5.58
C ALA A 23 7.71 -29.21 -5.89
N ASN A 24 7.57 -28.83 -7.16
CA ASN A 24 7.40 -27.43 -7.56
C ASN A 24 6.07 -26.81 -7.08
N LYS A 25 5.02 -27.62 -6.89
CA LYS A 25 3.76 -27.15 -6.27
C LYS A 25 3.84 -26.97 -4.76
N VAL A 26 4.83 -27.57 -4.09
CA VAL A 26 4.87 -27.62 -2.62
C VAL A 26 5.55 -26.39 -2.00
N HIS A 27 6.21 -25.50 -2.76
CA HIS A 27 6.93 -24.32 -2.19
C HIS A 27 6.79 -23.00 -2.97
N SER A 28 5.92 -22.89 -3.98
CA SER A 28 5.73 -21.59 -4.66
C SER A 28 4.99 -20.62 -3.73
N GLN A 29 5.68 -19.58 -3.27
CA GLN A 29 5.04 -18.44 -2.63
C GLN A 29 4.29 -17.64 -3.71
N ASP A 30 3.01 -17.36 -3.47
CA ASP A 30 2.19 -16.57 -4.39
C ASP A 30 2.49 -15.09 -4.17
N THR A 31 3.22 -14.48 -5.12
CA THR A 31 3.65 -13.09 -5.04
C THR A 31 2.93 -12.24 -6.08
N THR A 32 2.43 -11.07 -5.65
CA THR A 32 1.95 -10.00 -6.52
C THR A 32 2.88 -8.80 -6.36
N SER A 33 3.41 -8.27 -7.45
CA SER A 33 4.24 -7.07 -7.42
C SER A 33 4.05 -6.20 -8.66
N PHE A 34 4.30 -4.91 -8.50
CA PHE A 34 4.37 -3.96 -9.60
C PHE A 34 5.32 -2.81 -9.24
N GLN A 35 5.78 -2.11 -10.28
CA GLN A 35 6.63 -0.94 -10.14
C GLN A 35 6.25 0.08 -11.21
N VAL A 36 5.96 1.29 -10.77
CA VAL A 36 5.70 2.46 -11.61
C VAL A 36 6.80 3.47 -11.30
N ASP A 37 7.83 3.51 -12.17
CA ASP A 37 8.95 4.45 -12.04
C ASP A 37 8.58 5.88 -12.47
N SER A 38 7.56 5.98 -13.33
CA SER A 38 7.02 7.22 -13.89
C SER A 38 5.59 6.99 -14.35
N PHE A 39 4.77 8.03 -14.29
CA PHE A 39 3.38 8.02 -14.77
C PHE A 39 3.25 8.56 -16.21
N GLU A 40 4.37 8.78 -16.90
CA GLU A 40 4.37 9.09 -18.34
C GLU A 40 3.48 8.08 -19.09
N SER A 41 2.64 8.60 -19.99
CA SER A 41 1.69 7.79 -20.78
C SER A 41 0.57 7.11 -20.01
N SER A 42 0.37 7.41 -18.71
CA SER A 42 -0.72 6.85 -17.88
C SER A 42 -0.73 5.31 -17.88
N PRO A 43 -0.01 4.65 -16.95
CA PRO A 43 0.06 3.19 -16.88
C PRO A 43 -1.34 2.52 -16.91
N SER A 44 -1.50 1.52 -17.78
CA SER A 44 -2.80 0.88 -18.08
C SER A 44 -3.24 -0.15 -17.04
N ASP A 45 -2.31 -0.58 -16.19
CA ASP A 45 -2.51 -1.46 -15.05
C ASP A 45 -2.98 -0.73 -13.79
N LEU A 46 -3.36 0.55 -13.92
CA LEU A 46 -3.90 1.39 -12.86
C LEU A 46 -5.37 1.77 -13.13
N ILE A 47 -6.14 1.90 -12.06
CA ILE A 47 -7.51 2.42 -12.05
C ILE A 47 -7.48 3.81 -11.45
N TYR A 48 -7.83 4.82 -12.25
CA TYR A 48 -7.96 6.21 -11.82
C TYR A 48 -9.41 6.48 -11.41
N GLN A 49 -9.60 7.12 -10.26
CA GLN A 49 -10.91 7.48 -9.73
C GLN A 49 -10.93 8.94 -9.30
N GLY A 50 -12.11 9.57 -9.40
CA GLY A 50 -12.28 10.98 -9.02
C GLY A 50 -11.48 11.90 -9.93
N ASP A 51 -10.83 12.88 -9.34
CA ASP A 51 -10.04 13.90 -10.02
C ASP A 51 -8.59 13.46 -10.32
N ALA A 52 -8.21 12.20 -10.06
CA ALA A 52 -6.86 11.72 -10.31
C ALA A 52 -6.54 11.69 -11.82
N ASN A 53 -5.43 12.33 -12.21
CA ASN A 53 -5.00 12.43 -13.60
C ASN A 53 -3.48 12.54 -13.74
N VAL A 54 -2.94 12.23 -14.91
CA VAL A 54 -1.56 12.55 -15.28
C VAL A 54 -1.57 13.87 -16.04
N PRO A 55 -1.04 14.99 -15.50
CA PRO A 55 -0.98 16.25 -16.23
C PRO A 55 -0.19 16.12 -17.54
N SER A 56 -0.62 16.83 -18.58
CA SER A 56 0.00 16.75 -19.91
C SER A 56 1.49 17.11 -19.86
N GLY A 57 2.34 16.23 -20.40
CA GLY A 57 3.79 16.42 -20.43
C GLY A 57 4.50 16.24 -19.08
N SER A 58 3.79 15.72 -18.07
CA SER A 58 4.38 15.39 -16.77
C SER A 58 4.73 13.90 -16.65
N SER A 59 5.56 13.58 -15.66
CA SER A 59 5.94 12.21 -15.28
C SER A 59 5.32 11.76 -13.95
N TYR A 60 4.46 12.58 -13.36
CA TYR A 60 3.82 12.33 -12.08
C TYR A 60 2.31 12.21 -12.24
N LEU A 61 1.69 11.46 -11.33
CA LEU A 61 0.25 11.40 -11.19
C LEU A 61 -0.20 12.46 -10.18
N ARG A 62 -1.15 13.30 -10.57
CA ARG A 62 -1.80 14.24 -9.67
C ARG A 62 -3.10 13.64 -9.13
N LEU A 63 -3.29 13.67 -7.82
CA LEU A 63 -4.47 13.08 -7.17
C LEU A 63 -5.61 14.07 -6.94
N VAL A 64 -5.46 15.35 -7.27
CA VAL A 64 -6.49 16.38 -7.04
C VAL A 64 -6.63 17.32 -8.24
N ARG A 65 -7.83 17.85 -8.43
CA ARG A 65 -8.16 18.78 -9.51
C ARG A 65 -7.37 20.07 -9.35
N THR A 66 -6.80 20.52 -10.47
CA THR A 66 -6.24 21.87 -10.60
C THR A 66 -6.94 22.62 -11.73
N ASP A 67 -6.91 23.96 -11.67
CA ASP A 67 -7.29 24.77 -12.83
C ASP A 67 -6.21 24.77 -13.92
N SER A 68 -6.40 25.56 -14.97
CA SER A 68 -5.46 25.68 -16.09
C SER A 68 -4.09 26.25 -15.72
N SER A 69 -3.98 26.96 -14.60
CA SER A 69 -2.70 27.46 -14.04
C SER A 69 -2.01 26.44 -13.14
N GLY A 70 -2.63 25.30 -12.87
CA GLY A 70 -2.11 24.30 -11.94
C GLY A 70 -2.46 24.60 -10.47
N THR A 71 -3.38 25.54 -10.21
CA THR A 71 -3.80 25.88 -8.84
C THR A 71 -4.79 24.85 -8.31
N PRO A 72 -4.53 24.22 -7.14
CA PRO A 72 -5.40 23.19 -6.59
C PRO A 72 -6.77 23.76 -6.21
N GLN A 73 -7.82 22.95 -6.43
CA GLN A 73 -9.21 23.33 -6.20
C GLN A 73 -9.74 22.73 -4.89
N THR A 74 -10.76 23.36 -4.32
CA THR A 74 -11.44 22.88 -3.10
C THR A 74 -12.30 21.64 -3.38
N ALA A 75 -12.58 20.88 -2.32
CA ALA A 75 -13.43 19.69 -2.32
C ALA A 75 -13.09 18.67 -3.43
N SER A 76 -11.81 18.51 -3.73
CA SER A 76 -11.32 17.55 -4.72
C SER A 76 -10.95 16.23 -4.04
N VAL A 77 -11.19 15.13 -4.75
CA VAL A 77 -10.77 13.79 -4.33
C VAL A 77 -10.31 13.01 -5.55
N GLY A 78 -9.15 12.39 -5.47
CA GLY A 78 -8.70 11.46 -6.47
C GLY A 78 -7.97 10.27 -5.86
N ARG A 79 -8.15 9.12 -6.50
CA ARG A 79 -7.49 7.88 -6.12
C ARG A 79 -6.87 7.21 -7.34
N VAL A 80 -5.77 6.54 -7.11
CA VAL A 80 -5.23 5.55 -8.03
C VAL A 80 -5.16 4.21 -7.32
N LEU A 81 -5.53 3.15 -8.02
CA LEU A 81 -5.48 1.78 -7.50
C LEU A 81 -4.77 0.88 -8.49
N TYR A 82 -4.03 -0.10 -7.98
CA TYR A 82 -3.56 -1.18 -8.83
C TYR A 82 -4.76 -1.99 -9.33
N SER A 83 -4.81 -2.26 -10.64
CA SER A 83 -6.00 -2.82 -11.30
C SER A 83 -6.28 -4.26 -10.87
N SER A 84 -5.23 -5.07 -10.73
CA SER A 84 -5.32 -6.48 -10.34
C SER A 84 -5.50 -6.63 -8.82
N PRO A 85 -6.50 -7.40 -8.36
CA PRO A 85 -6.64 -7.71 -6.94
C PRO A 85 -5.41 -8.42 -6.37
N VAL A 86 -5.09 -8.10 -5.11
CA VAL A 86 -4.06 -8.78 -4.32
C VAL A 86 -4.74 -9.81 -3.43
N ASN A 87 -4.28 -11.05 -3.45
CA ASN A 87 -4.70 -12.07 -2.49
C ASN A 87 -4.00 -11.82 -1.15
N PHE A 88 -4.72 -11.25 -0.18
CA PHE A 88 -4.16 -10.82 1.10
C PHE A 88 -4.08 -11.95 2.12
N TRP A 89 -5.02 -12.91 2.10
CA TRP A 89 -4.96 -14.06 3.00
C TRP A 89 -5.78 -15.25 2.51
N GLU A 90 -5.37 -16.42 3.01
CA GLU A 90 -6.06 -17.70 2.90
C GLU A 90 -6.17 -18.35 4.28
N THR A 91 -6.79 -19.53 4.37
CA THR A 91 -7.01 -20.23 5.64
C THR A 91 -5.73 -20.30 6.49
N SER A 92 -4.62 -20.72 5.88
CA SER A 92 -3.32 -20.96 6.54
C SER A 92 -2.19 -20.04 6.08
N ARG A 93 -2.49 -19.04 5.25
CA ARG A 93 -1.50 -18.11 4.69
C ARG A 93 -1.97 -16.67 4.85
N GLN A 94 -1.03 -15.74 5.04
CA GLN A 94 -1.32 -14.30 5.11
C GLN A 94 -0.20 -13.53 4.44
N ALA A 95 -0.56 -12.46 3.75
CA ALA A 95 0.37 -11.65 3.00
C ALA A 95 1.30 -10.88 3.93
N THR A 96 2.59 -11.01 3.68
CA THR A 96 3.58 -9.97 4.02
C THR A 96 3.66 -9.03 2.83
N PHE A 97 3.68 -7.72 3.04
CA PHE A 97 3.78 -6.77 1.94
C PHE A 97 4.74 -5.63 2.24
N GLU A 98 5.22 -5.02 1.18
CA GLU A 98 5.95 -3.77 1.21
C GLU A 98 5.47 -2.87 0.08
N THR A 99 5.34 -1.59 0.38
CA THR A 99 5.17 -0.55 -0.63
C THR A 99 6.14 0.59 -0.39
N THR A 100 6.67 1.14 -1.48
CA THR A 100 7.45 2.36 -1.45
C THR A 100 6.80 3.37 -2.38
N ILE A 101 6.48 4.55 -1.85
CA ILE A 101 5.83 5.64 -2.58
C ILE A 101 6.74 6.86 -2.48
N ARG A 102 7.06 7.44 -3.64
CA ARG A 102 7.68 8.76 -3.70
C ARG A 102 6.61 9.74 -4.12
N PHE A 103 6.36 10.75 -3.30
CA PHE A 103 5.35 11.76 -3.58
C PHE A 103 5.84 13.15 -3.21
N ARG A 104 5.10 14.16 -3.65
CA ARG A 104 5.32 15.56 -3.35
C ARG A 104 4.00 16.20 -2.96
N ILE A 105 4.03 16.99 -1.90
CA ILE A 105 2.94 17.87 -1.51
C ILE A 105 3.39 19.29 -1.81
N THR A 106 2.60 20.06 -2.55
CA THR A 106 2.92 21.48 -2.80
C THR A 106 1.78 22.34 -2.26
N PRO A 107 2.03 23.09 -1.17
CA PRO A 107 1.09 24.07 -0.64
C PRO A 107 0.73 25.17 -1.66
N PRO A 108 -0.40 25.87 -1.47
CA PRO A 108 -0.74 27.05 -2.25
C PRO A 108 0.22 28.19 -1.94
N SER A 109 0.29 29.19 -2.83
CA SER A 109 1.15 30.37 -2.63
C SER A 109 0.71 31.27 -1.46
N SER A 110 -0.53 31.12 -1.00
CA SER A 110 -1.11 31.84 0.14
C SER A 110 -2.22 31.01 0.77
N GLY A 111 -2.43 31.16 2.07
CA GLY A 111 -3.41 30.37 2.83
C GLY A 111 -2.78 29.15 3.49
N ASP A 112 -3.63 28.34 4.12
CA ASP A 112 -3.21 27.09 4.77
C ASP A 112 -3.25 25.94 3.76
N ALA A 113 -2.49 24.87 4.04
CA ALA A 113 -2.43 23.68 3.20
C ALA A 113 -3.28 22.55 3.81
N ALA A 114 -4.05 21.86 2.97
CA ALA A 114 -4.87 20.71 3.38
C ALA A 114 -5.19 19.76 2.21
N ASP A 115 -5.70 18.55 2.45
CA ASP A 115 -5.84 17.90 3.76
C ASP A 115 -4.77 16.82 3.95
N GLY A 116 -4.54 15.99 2.94
CA GLY A 116 -3.52 14.96 3.03
C GLY A 116 -3.55 13.95 1.89
N LEU A 117 -2.62 13.00 1.98
CA LEU A 117 -2.48 11.85 1.08
C LEU A 117 -2.40 10.58 1.91
N ALA A 118 -2.94 9.46 1.42
CA ALA A 118 -2.86 8.18 2.10
C ALA A 118 -2.61 7.02 1.13
N PHE A 119 -1.73 6.10 1.54
CA PHE A 119 -1.73 4.74 1.01
C PHE A 119 -2.87 3.95 1.68
N PHE A 120 -3.62 3.16 0.92
CA PHE A 120 -4.70 2.36 1.49
C PHE A 120 -4.83 0.98 0.86
N ILE A 121 -5.41 0.07 1.65
CA ILE A 121 -5.82 -1.27 1.26
C ILE A 121 -7.30 -1.42 1.60
N ALA A 122 -8.12 -1.79 0.61
CA ALA A 122 -9.58 -1.84 0.75
C ALA A 122 -10.17 -3.00 -0.07
N PRO A 123 -11.48 -3.31 0.09
CA PRO A 123 -12.15 -4.33 -0.71
C PRO A 123 -12.03 -4.03 -2.21
N VAL A 124 -12.01 -5.07 -3.04
CA VAL A 124 -11.88 -4.92 -4.51
C VAL A 124 -12.91 -3.95 -5.10
N SER A 125 -14.12 -3.90 -4.53
CA SER A 125 -15.22 -3.02 -4.96
C SER A 125 -15.14 -1.58 -4.45
N THR A 126 -14.03 -1.17 -3.82
CA THR A 126 -13.89 0.17 -3.24
C THR A 126 -14.15 1.28 -4.26
N THR A 127 -14.92 2.27 -3.84
CA THR A 127 -15.25 3.49 -4.60
C THR A 127 -15.09 4.72 -3.70
N ILE A 128 -15.04 5.91 -4.30
CA ILE A 128 -15.05 7.17 -3.56
C ILE A 128 -16.49 7.38 -3.05
N LEU A 129 -16.65 7.63 -1.75
CA LEU A 129 -17.95 7.86 -1.14
C LEU A 129 -18.33 9.34 -1.21
N ASN A 130 -19.62 9.64 -1.28
CA ASN A 130 -20.07 11.03 -1.15
C ASN A 130 -19.71 11.56 0.24
N GLY A 131 -19.13 12.77 0.30
CA GLY A 131 -18.65 13.40 1.53
C GLY A 131 -17.36 12.79 2.11
N SER A 132 -16.60 12.04 1.31
CA SER A 132 -15.26 11.56 1.70
C SER A 132 -14.12 12.54 1.36
N ASN A 133 -14.41 13.77 0.94
CA ASN A 133 -13.38 14.79 0.70
C ASN A 133 -12.86 15.40 2.01
N GLY A 134 -11.86 16.28 1.91
CA GLY A 134 -11.25 16.92 3.07
C GLY A 134 -10.56 15.92 4.01
N ALA A 135 -10.77 16.09 5.31
CA ALA A 135 -10.32 15.20 6.38
C ALA A 135 -10.62 13.69 6.24
N ASN A 136 -11.47 13.30 5.29
CA ASN A 136 -11.80 11.89 5.04
C ASN A 136 -10.90 11.23 3.97
N LEU A 137 -9.98 12.00 3.37
CA LEU A 137 -8.92 11.53 2.48
C LEU A 137 -9.36 10.68 1.29
N GLY A 138 -10.62 10.78 0.86
CA GLY A 138 -11.20 9.94 -0.21
C GLY A 138 -11.43 8.48 0.19
N ILE A 139 -11.22 8.14 1.46
CA ILE A 139 -11.21 6.76 1.98
C ILE A 139 -12.36 6.55 2.96
N PHE A 140 -12.54 7.46 3.90
CA PHE A 140 -13.52 7.33 4.98
C PHE A 140 -14.85 8.00 4.60
N GLY A 141 -15.97 7.43 5.04
CA GLY A 141 -17.27 8.05 4.83
C GLY A 141 -17.44 9.33 5.66
N PRO A 142 -18.55 10.06 5.52
CA PRO A 142 -18.83 11.30 6.26
C PRO A 142 -18.73 11.16 7.79
N SER A 143 -19.01 9.96 8.32
CA SER A 143 -18.87 9.62 9.74
C SER A 143 -17.42 9.41 10.19
N GLY A 144 -16.42 9.55 9.31
CA GLY A 144 -15.02 9.24 9.58
C GLY A 144 -14.71 7.74 9.61
N ASN A 145 -15.62 6.88 9.17
CA ASN A 145 -15.47 5.43 9.22
C ASN A 145 -15.58 4.79 7.82
N ALA A 146 -14.90 3.67 7.62
CA ALA A 146 -15.03 2.78 6.46
C ALA A 146 -14.76 1.34 6.90
N SER A 147 -15.53 0.37 6.44
CA SER A 147 -15.30 -1.03 6.84
C SER A 147 -14.25 -1.70 5.97
N SER A 148 -13.44 -2.55 6.61
CA SER A 148 -12.39 -3.35 5.96
C SER A 148 -11.34 -2.52 5.22
N VAL A 149 -10.88 -1.45 5.86
CA VAL A 149 -9.86 -0.54 5.34
C VAL A 149 -8.67 -0.49 6.29
N PHE A 150 -7.49 -0.55 5.71
CA PHE A 150 -6.23 -0.14 6.33
C PHE A 150 -5.67 1.03 5.52
N ALA A 151 -5.17 2.07 6.19
CA ALA A 151 -4.47 3.16 5.54
C ALA A 151 -3.27 3.65 6.35
N VAL A 152 -2.33 4.28 5.65
CA VAL A 152 -1.27 5.09 6.22
C VAL A 152 -1.43 6.49 5.64
N GLU A 153 -1.83 7.43 6.48
CA GLU A 153 -2.06 8.82 6.09
C GLU A 153 -0.82 9.69 6.32
N TYR A 154 -0.71 10.71 5.47
CA TYR A 154 0.16 11.86 5.57
C TYR A 154 -0.74 13.08 5.65
N ASP A 155 -1.16 13.40 6.88
CA ASP A 155 -2.10 14.47 7.17
C ASP A 155 -1.34 15.77 7.44
N ILE A 156 -1.65 16.78 6.63
CA ILE A 156 -1.03 18.11 6.68
C ILE A 156 -1.93 19.16 7.36
N TYR A 157 -3.15 18.79 7.74
CA TYR A 157 -4.14 19.70 8.31
C TYR A 157 -4.79 19.15 9.59
N VAL A 158 -4.55 19.80 10.72
CA VAL A 158 -5.05 19.33 12.02
C VAL A 158 -6.55 19.58 12.20
N ASN A 159 -7.34 18.51 12.24
CA ASN A 159 -8.72 18.53 12.71
C ASN A 159 -8.77 18.18 14.21
N GLY A 160 -8.88 19.20 15.06
CA GLY A 160 -8.75 19.06 16.52
C GLY A 160 -9.76 18.15 17.24
N ALA A 161 -10.74 17.56 16.54
CA ALA A 161 -11.66 16.58 17.12
C ALA A 161 -11.10 15.14 17.13
N TRP A 162 -10.13 14.80 16.28
CA TRP A 162 -9.53 13.46 16.23
C TRP A 162 -8.02 13.44 15.99
N ASP A 163 -7.44 14.51 15.44
CA ASP A 163 -6.01 14.54 15.16
C ASP A 163 -5.16 14.93 16.39
N PRO A 164 -3.88 14.51 16.42
CA PRO A 164 -2.90 15.15 17.27
C PRO A 164 -2.80 16.65 16.92
N SER A 165 -2.25 17.45 17.83
CA SER A 165 -2.12 18.90 17.65
C SER A 165 -1.01 19.31 16.65
N TYR A 166 -0.69 18.46 15.68
CA TYR A 166 0.37 18.65 14.70
C TYR A 166 0.12 17.82 13.43
N PRO A 167 0.59 18.28 12.25
CA PRO A 167 0.66 17.48 11.05
C PRO A 167 1.43 16.17 11.28
N HIS A 168 0.93 15.06 10.75
CA HIS A 168 1.36 13.74 11.18
C HIS A 168 1.32 12.67 10.08
N VAL A 169 2.10 11.62 10.30
CA VAL A 169 1.90 10.32 9.64
C VAL A 169 1.07 9.46 10.59
N GLY A 170 0.03 8.83 10.06
CA GLY A 170 -0.94 8.05 10.82
C GLY A 170 -1.07 6.60 10.35
N ILE A 171 -1.54 5.71 11.25
CA ILE A 171 -1.97 4.35 10.90
C ILE A 171 -3.44 4.20 11.21
N ASP A 172 -4.23 4.02 10.15
CA ASP A 172 -5.69 4.01 10.20
C ASP A 172 -6.25 2.63 9.95
N ILE A 173 -7.22 2.23 10.77
CA ILE A 173 -7.93 0.97 10.60
C ILE A 173 -9.41 1.21 10.82
N ASN A 174 -10.16 1.09 9.73
CA ASN A 174 -11.60 1.32 9.65
C ASN A 174 -12.13 2.71 10.07
N SER A 175 -11.26 3.61 10.48
CA SER A 175 -11.56 4.96 10.97
C SER A 175 -10.44 5.91 10.56
N ARG A 176 -10.77 7.17 10.27
CA ARG A 176 -9.80 8.26 10.05
C ARG A 176 -9.05 8.67 11.33
N THR A 177 -9.52 8.21 12.49
CA THR A 177 -8.79 8.45 13.73
C THR A 177 -7.67 7.43 13.86
N SER A 178 -6.46 7.90 13.59
CA SER A 178 -5.22 7.13 13.67
C SER A 178 -5.05 6.37 15.00
N LEU A 179 -4.64 5.10 14.91
CA LEU A 179 -4.30 4.25 16.07
C LEU A 179 -2.93 4.57 16.65
N ASN A 180 -2.04 5.09 15.82
CA ASN A 180 -0.73 5.58 16.22
C ASN A 180 -0.30 6.68 15.24
N THR A 181 0.43 7.68 15.73
CA THR A 181 0.85 8.83 14.93
C THR A 181 2.30 9.21 15.22
N THR A 182 2.98 9.77 14.23
CA THR A 182 4.27 10.46 14.43
C THR A 182 4.27 11.79 13.70
N ARG A 183 5.01 12.78 14.20
CA ARG A 183 5.05 14.12 13.60
C ARG A 183 5.59 14.06 12.17
N PHE A 184 4.93 14.79 11.29
CA PHE A 184 5.32 14.98 9.90
C PHE A 184 5.43 16.46 9.61
N GLU A 185 6.63 16.94 9.31
CA GLU A 185 6.83 18.33 8.89
C GLU A 185 6.86 18.35 7.36
N GLU A 186 5.73 18.72 6.74
CA GLU A 186 5.58 18.79 5.29
C GLU A 186 6.72 19.62 4.67
N PRO A 187 7.52 19.06 3.75
CA PRO A 187 8.75 19.71 3.31
C PRO A 187 8.55 20.68 2.13
N HIS A 188 7.36 21.27 1.98
CA HIS A 188 7.00 22.32 1.03
C HIS A 188 7.45 22.07 -0.42
N GLY A 189 6.96 20.99 -1.03
CA GLY A 189 7.26 20.68 -2.43
C GLY A 189 8.52 19.83 -2.64
N GLU A 190 9.24 19.43 -1.59
CA GLU A 190 10.27 18.40 -1.71
C GLU A 190 9.67 17.00 -1.87
N ILE A 191 10.47 16.07 -2.39
CA ILE A 191 10.04 14.67 -2.53
C ILE A 191 10.13 13.98 -1.17
N VAL A 192 9.01 13.39 -0.76
CA VAL A 192 8.89 12.49 0.39
C VAL A 192 9.00 11.05 -0.10
N THR A 193 9.75 10.21 0.61
CA THR A 193 9.81 8.77 0.36
C THR A 193 9.20 8.02 1.54
N ALA A 194 8.04 7.43 1.31
CA ALA A 194 7.32 6.57 2.24
C ALA A 194 7.63 5.11 1.97
N ARG A 195 8.07 4.35 2.97
CA ARG A 195 8.19 2.90 2.94
C ARG A 195 7.28 2.30 4.00
N ILE A 196 6.31 1.51 3.58
CA ILE A 196 5.33 0.86 4.45
C ILE A 196 5.50 -0.64 4.30
N ASN A 197 5.76 -1.32 5.42
CA ASN A 197 5.99 -2.75 5.47
C ASN A 197 5.02 -3.39 6.47
N TYR A 198 4.43 -4.53 6.10
CA TYR A 198 3.68 -5.38 7.00
C TYR A 198 4.27 -6.79 7.00
N VAL A 199 4.71 -7.25 8.17
CA VAL A 199 5.18 -8.63 8.38
C VAL A 199 4.06 -9.42 9.05
N SER A 200 3.46 -10.37 8.34
CA SER A 200 2.30 -11.12 8.84
C SER A 200 2.61 -11.98 10.07
N ASN A 201 3.78 -12.64 10.11
CA ASN A 201 4.19 -13.50 11.22
C ASN A 201 4.27 -12.76 12.57
N THR A 202 4.74 -11.51 12.56
CA THR A 202 4.83 -10.66 13.76
C THR A 202 3.65 -9.70 13.87
N ARG A 203 2.76 -9.67 12.86
CA ARG A 203 1.64 -8.75 12.72
C ARG A 203 2.07 -7.28 12.81
N THR A 204 3.29 -7.00 12.40
CA THR A 204 3.93 -5.68 12.61
C THR A 204 3.79 -4.85 11.34
N ILE A 205 3.20 -3.67 11.49
CA ILE A 205 3.16 -2.60 10.50
C ILE A 205 4.30 -1.64 10.86
N THR A 206 5.18 -1.35 9.90
CA THR A 206 6.26 -0.37 10.05
C THR A 206 6.18 0.63 8.91
N VAL A 207 6.13 1.90 9.26
CA VAL A 207 6.15 3.03 8.32
C VAL A 207 7.43 3.81 8.56
N THR A 208 8.25 3.95 7.54
CA THR A 208 9.45 4.80 7.55
C THR A 208 9.28 5.88 6.49
N THR A 209 9.39 7.13 6.90
CA THR A 209 9.25 8.29 5.99
C THR A 209 10.55 9.07 5.99
N ASN A 210 11.12 9.29 4.81
CA ASN A 210 12.26 10.19 4.61
C ASN A 210 11.78 11.47 3.91
N TYR A 211 12.07 12.63 4.48
CA TYR A 211 11.57 13.92 4.03
C TYR A 211 12.42 15.06 4.58
N GLY A 212 12.40 16.22 3.92
CA GLY A 212 13.42 17.23 4.15
C GLY A 212 14.80 16.68 3.80
N SER A 213 15.76 17.53 3.49
CA SER A 213 17.13 17.08 3.14
C SER A 213 17.80 16.04 4.08
N SER A 214 17.29 15.81 5.30
CA SER A 214 17.88 14.84 6.25
C SER A 214 16.93 14.26 7.32
N LYS A 215 15.61 14.43 7.25
CA LYS A 215 14.71 13.92 8.32
C LYS A 215 14.18 12.52 7.99
N THR A 216 14.09 11.72 9.03
CA THR A 216 13.44 10.40 9.00
C THR A 216 12.48 10.29 10.16
N SER A 217 11.23 9.91 9.90
CA SER A 217 10.28 9.49 10.93
C SER A 217 9.99 8.00 10.80
N THR A 218 9.70 7.34 11.91
CA THR A 218 9.29 5.94 11.94
C THR A 218 8.09 5.78 12.86
N LEU A 219 7.15 4.95 12.43
CA LEU A 219 5.92 4.62 13.14
C LEU A 219 5.72 3.10 13.05
N THR A 220 5.33 2.49 14.16
CA THR A 220 5.10 1.05 14.23
C THR A 220 3.79 0.75 14.95
N TYR A 221 3.08 -0.26 14.49
CA TYR A 221 1.86 -0.75 15.14
C TYR A 221 1.71 -2.25 14.95
N VAL A 222 1.31 -2.98 16.00
CA VAL A 222 1.08 -4.43 15.94
C VAL A 222 -0.41 -4.69 15.79
N ARG A 223 -0.81 -5.20 14.63
CA ARG A 223 -2.21 -5.57 14.34
C ARG A 223 -2.28 -6.66 13.29
N ASP A 224 -3.09 -7.67 13.56
CA ASP A 224 -3.41 -8.67 12.55
C ASP A 224 -4.39 -8.10 11.50
N LEU A 225 -3.85 -7.78 10.32
CA LEU A 225 -4.63 -7.24 9.21
C LEU A 225 -5.59 -8.26 8.56
N LYS A 226 -5.41 -9.58 8.80
CA LYS A 226 -6.36 -10.62 8.35
C LYS A 226 -7.71 -10.51 9.07
N THR A 227 -7.73 -9.93 10.28
CA THR A 227 -8.98 -9.64 11.02
C THR A 227 -9.72 -8.38 10.51
N VAL A 228 -9.09 -7.62 9.61
CA VAL A 228 -9.61 -6.34 9.10
C VAL A 228 -10.00 -6.47 7.63
N LEU A 229 -9.09 -6.99 6.82
CA LEU A 229 -9.18 -6.99 5.36
C LEU A 229 -9.82 -8.29 4.83
N PRO A 230 -10.58 -8.24 3.73
CA PRO A 230 -11.07 -9.44 3.05
C PRO A 230 -9.92 -10.22 2.38
N GLN A 231 -10.22 -11.43 1.91
CA GLN A 231 -9.23 -12.30 1.25
C GLN A 231 -8.59 -11.65 0.03
N GLN A 232 -9.38 -10.95 -0.78
CA GLN A 232 -8.90 -10.20 -1.93
C GLN A 232 -9.13 -8.71 -1.72
N VAL A 233 -8.09 -7.92 -1.96
CA VAL A 233 -8.06 -6.47 -1.76
C VAL A 233 -7.54 -5.76 -3.00
N ARG A 234 -7.75 -4.46 -3.05
CA ARG A 234 -6.96 -3.55 -3.90
C ARG A 234 -6.13 -2.65 -3.02
N VAL A 235 -4.96 -2.30 -3.54
CA VAL A 235 -4.07 -1.31 -2.95
C VAL A 235 -4.12 -0.03 -3.78
N GLY A 236 -4.02 1.11 -3.13
CA GLY A 236 -4.16 2.40 -3.79
C GLY A 236 -3.53 3.54 -3.03
N ILE A 237 -3.51 4.70 -3.67
CA ILE A 237 -3.12 5.99 -3.10
C ILE A 237 -4.30 6.93 -3.30
N SER A 238 -4.67 7.65 -2.26
CA SER A 238 -5.77 8.60 -2.24
C SER A 238 -5.27 9.95 -1.74
N ALA A 239 -5.84 11.05 -2.23
CA ALA A 239 -5.65 12.35 -1.64
C ALA A 239 -6.92 13.19 -1.80
N SER A 240 -7.06 14.20 -0.96
CA SER A 240 -8.16 15.15 -1.08
C SER A 240 -7.84 16.53 -0.56
N THR A 241 -8.67 17.47 -1.01
CA THR A 241 -8.75 18.83 -0.49
C THR A 241 -10.12 19.10 0.13
N GLY A 242 -10.16 20.11 0.98
CA GLY A 242 -11.30 20.54 1.76
C GLY A 242 -11.61 21.98 1.39
N ALA A 243 -11.74 22.84 2.41
CA ALA A 243 -11.78 24.29 2.23
C ALA A 243 -10.40 24.85 1.89
N GLU A 244 -9.37 24.32 2.54
CA GLU A 244 -7.97 24.56 2.22
C GLU A 244 -7.47 23.50 1.22
N VAL A 245 -6.34 23.76 0.57
CA VAL A 245 -5.91 23.01 -0.62
C VAL A 245 -4.41 22.76 -0.63
N ALA A 246 -3.96 21.76 -1.39
CA ALA A 246 -2.58 21.53 -1.81
C ALA A 246 -2.61 20.65 -3.06
N THR A 247 -1.51 20.57 -3.82
CA THR A 247 -1.37 19.53 -4.85
C THR A 247 -0.71 18.30 -4.24
N PHE A 248 -1.17 17.11 -4.64
CA PHE A 248 -0.64 15.83 -4.20
C PHE A 248 -0.19 15.02 -5.42
N ASP A 249 1.11 15.01 -5.66
CA ASP A 249 1.71 14.43 -6.86
C ASP A 249 2.50 13.15 -6.49
N VAL A 250 2.11 12.01 -7.05
CA VAL A 250 2.83 10.73 -6.92
C VAL A 250 3.87 10.64 -8.03
N ILE A 251 5.13 10.47 -7.64
CA ILE A 251 6.30 10.44 -8.53
C ILE A 251 6.59 9.01 -8.98
N SER A 252 6.60 8.07 -8.03
CA SER A 252 6.81 6.64 -8.30
C SER A 252 6.13 5.80 -7.24
N TRP A 253 5.75 4.58 -7.61
CA TRP A 253 5.08 3.64 -6.71
C TRP A 253 5.51 2.21 -6.95
N TYR A 254 6.03 1.58 -5.91
CA TYR A 254 6.40 0.18 -5.86
C TYR A 254 5.53 -0.56 -4.85
N PHE A 255 5.13 -1.78 -5.17
CA PHE A 255 4.44 -2.67 -4.27
C PHE A 255 4.87 -4.12 -4.50
N THR A 256 5.00 -4.88 -3.42
CA THR A 256 5.14 -6.33 -3.44
C THR A 256 4.36 -6.95 -2.29
N SER A 257 3.74 -8.09 -2.52
CA SER A 257 2.99 -8.83 -1.52
C SER A 257 3.15 -10.32 -1.76
N THR A 258 3.44 -11.06 -0.69
CA THR A 258 3.74 -12.48 -0.75
C THR A 258 2.93 -13.29 0.27
N LEU A 259 2.16 -14.23 -0.27
CA LEU A 259 1.84 -15.58 0.23
C LEU A 259 2.79 -16.22 1.24
N VAL A 260 2.73 -15.93 2.56
CA VAL A 260 3.49 -16.70 3.56
C VAL A 260 2.62 -17.52 4.50
N TRP A 261 3.14 -18.66 4.97
CA TRP A 261 2.46 -19.54 5.92
C TRP A 261 2.36 -18.90 7.30
N ASP A 262 1.16 -18.92 7.87
CA ASP A 262 0.90 -18.38 9.21
C ASP A 262 1.52 -19.32 10.26
N SER A 263 2.66 -18.90 10.81
CA SER A 263 3.42 -19.72 11.77
C SER A 263 2.76 -19.79 13.14
N VAL A 264 1.74 -18.98 13.42
CA VAL A 264 1.11 -18.91 14.75
C VAL A 264 0.27 -20.17 15.07
N ASN A 265 -0.08 -20.97 14.07
CA ASN A 265 -0.79 -22.25 14.27
C ASN A 265 0.13 -23.48 14.35
N ASN A 266 1.45 -23.32 14.20
CA ASN A 266 2.40 -24.44 14.32
C ASN A 266 2.95 -24.54 15.74
N ASN A 267 2.11 -24.96 16.68
CA ASN A 267 2.53 -25.51 17.98
C ASN A 267 3.12 -26.94 17.85
N ASN A 268 3.75 -27.25 16.72
CA ASN A 268 4.61 -28.41 16.60
C ASN A 268 6.04 -27.88 16.57
N GLY A 269 6.70 -27.93 17.73
CA GLY A 269 8.11 -27.60 17.87
C GLY A 269 8.95 -28.34 16.85
N GLU A 270 10.03 -27.68 16.43
CA GLU A 270 11.04 -28.08 15.44
C GLU A 270 10.76 -27.60 13.99
N LYS A 271 11.62 -26.64 13.58
CA LYS A 271 11.84 -26.06 12.22
C LYS A 271 11.38 -24.62 11.96
N GLY A 272 11.46 -23.74 12.95
CA GLY A 272 11.30 -22.29 12.74
C GLY A 272 12.59 -21.50 12.44
N GLU A 273 13.79 -22.07 12.56
CA GLU A 273 15.03 -21.27 12.64
C GLU A 273 15.84 -21.10 11.34
N ALA A 274 15.36 -21.53 10.18
CA ALA A 274 16.20 -21.54 8.96
C ALA A 274 16.03 -20.38 7.97
N TYR A 275 15.20 -19.35 8.23
CA TYR A 275 14.82 -18.38 7.17
C TYR A 275 15.18 -16.90 7.40
N ILE A 276 16.05 -16.55 8.36
CA ILE A 276 16.40 -15.14 8.65
C ILE A 276 17.85 -14.79 8.24
N GLN A 277 18.38 -15.35 7.16
CA GLN A 277 19.70 -14.90 6.62
C GLN A 277 19.74 -14.78 5.10
N GLN A 278 18.79 -14.04 4.54
CA GLN A 278 19.03 -13.33 3.29
C GLN A 278 18.25 -12.03 3.38
N TYR A 279 18.85 -10.91 2.99
CA TYR A 279 18.37 -9.53 3.20
C TYR A 279 18.79 -8.89 4.55
N VAL A 280 20.10 -8.87 4.80
CA VAL A 280 20.81 -7.70 5.36
C VAL A 280 21.81 -7.25 4.32
#